data_AF-A0AAP5D2T0-F1
#
_entry.id   AF-A0AAP5D2T0-F1
#
_cell.length_a   1.000
_cell.length_b   1.000
_cell.length_c   1.000
_cell.angle_alpha   90.00
_cell.angle_beta   90.00
_cell.angle_gamma   90.00
#
_symmetry.space_group_name_H-M   'P 1'
#
loop_
_entity.id
_entity.type
_entity.pdbx_description
1 polymer ?
#
loop_
_entity_poly.entity_id
_entity_poly.type
_entity_poly.pdbx_seq_one_letter_code
_entity_poly.pdbx_strand_id
1 'polypeptide(L)'
;MSPPATEDRELRALTTLGLARRAGRVAIGTRAVQQAAAAGELRVVLVAADAGPGARKRLGAVLRLEGVEVLRVGSRRRLGRALGRDDLVVAGVTDEGFAALLAERLPLDRGAAPGRPCGQRDDVDGNGAGRTRPEQRRGRNSEAARQG
;
A
#
# COMPACT_ATOMS: atom_id res chain seq x y z
N MET A 1 -4.32 28.02 21.52
CA MET A 1 -3.59 27.42 20.38
C MET A 1 -3.39 25.94 20.68
N SER A 2 -4.21 25.08 20.08
CA SER A 2 -4.20 23.62 20.24
C SER A 2 -4.18 22.99 18.84
N PRO A 3 -3.59 21.81 18.59
CA PRO A 3 -2.42 21.15 19.18
C PRO A 3 -1.35 20.74 18.12
N PRO A 4 -0.04 20.67 18.45
CA PRO A 4 1.05 20.28 17.55
C PRO A 4 1.19 18.76 17.29
N ALA A 5 0.29 17.91 17.80
CA ALA A 5 0.48 16.45 17.83
C ALA A 5 0.17 15.73 16.49
N THR A 6 -0.65 16.31 15.63
CA THR A 6 -1.13 15.64 14.41
C THR A 6 -0.06 15.59 13.32
N GLU A 7 0.82 16.59 13.25
CA GLU A 7 1.90 16.62 12.25
C GLU A 7 3.00 15.59 12.52
N ASP A 8 3.35 15.33 13.78
CA ASP A 8 4.38 14.33 14.13
C ASP A 8 3.95 12.92 13.72
N ARG A 9 2.67 12.58 13.95
CA ARG A 9 2.10 11.28 13.56
C ARG A 9 2.11 11.09 12.04
N GLU A 10 1.74 12.14 11.29
CA GLU A 10 1.79 12.10 9.83
C GLU A 10 3.22 11.94 9.32
N LEU A 11 4.18 12.67 9.89
CA LEU A 11 5.59 12.58 9.49
C LEU A 11 6.15 11.17 9.72
N ARG A 12 5.86 10.56 10.87
CA ARG A 12 6.27 9.18 11.17
C ARG A 12 5.66 8.18 10.19
N ALA A 13 4.38 8.35 9.85
CA ALA A 13 3.73 7.51 8.85
C ALA A 13 4.39 7.62 7.47
N LEU A 14 4.75 8.84 7.05
CA LEU A 14 5.48 9.10 5.81
C LEU A 14 6.88 8.47 5.82
N THR A 15 7.60 8.52 6.95
CA THR A 15 8.89 7.84 7.11
C THR A 15 8.75 6.32 6.98
N THR A 16 7.75 5.72 7.65
CA THR A 16 7.44 4.29 7.53
C THR A 16 7.12 3.91 6.09
N LEU A 17 6.37 4.75 5.37
CA LEU A 17 6.06 4.54 3.96
C LEU A 17 7.31 4.57 3.07
N GLY A 18 8.27 5.46 3.37
CA GLY A 18 9.57 5.49 2.71
C GLY A 18 10.38 4.21 2.92
N LEU A 19 10.34 3.63 4.13
CA LEU A 19 10.96 2.33 4.42
C LEU A 19 10.29 1.19 3.67
N ALA A 20 8.95 1.16 3.65
CA ALA A 20 8.17 0.17 2.92
C ALA A 20 8.47 0.20 1.40
N ARG A 21 8.65 1.39 0.84
CA ARG A 21 9.07 1.57 -0.57
C ARG A 21 10.43 0.95 -0.81
N ARG A 22 11.40 1.19 0.08
CA ARG A 22 12.75 0.62 -0.03
C ARG A 22 12.73 -0.91 0.03
N ALA A 23 11.78 -1.48 0.77
CA ALA A 23 11.53 -2.93 0.82
C ALA A 23 10.80 -3.49 -0.40
N GLY A 24 10.34 -2.65 -1.35
CA GLY A 24 9.60 -3.08 -2.53
C GLY A 24 8.16 -3.54 -2.26
N ARG A 25 7.61 -3.19 -1.09
CA ARG A 25 6.26 -3.60 -0.64
C ARG A 25 5.19 -2.51 -0.80
N VAL A 26 5.47 -1.53 -1.67
CA VAL A 26 4.57 -0.38 -1.92
C VAL A 26 4.24 -0.28 -3.39
N ALA A 27 2.95 -0.30 -3.69
CA ALA A 27 2.36 -0.01 -4.99
C ALA A 27 2.15 1.50 -5.12
N ILE A 28 2.88 2.14 -6.03
CA ILE A 28 2.82 3.60 -6.22
C ILE A 28 1.90 3.92 -7.39
N GLY A 29 0.86 4.72 -7.14
CA GLY A 29 -0.06 5.21 -8.16
C GLY A 29 -1.23 4.27 -8.48
N THR A 30 -2.23 4.83 -9.19
CA THR A 30 -3.54 4.19 -9.38
C THR A 30 -3.47 2.82 -10.05
N ARG A 31 -2.62 2.66 -11.08
CA ARG A 31 -2.53 1.39 -11.83
C ARG A 31 -1.90 0.27 -10.99
N ALA A 32 -0.82 0.56 -10.27
CA ALA A 32 -0.15 -0.42 -9.42
C ALA A 32 -1.07 -0.87 -8.27
N VAL A 33 -1.81 0.08 -7.67
CA VAL A 33 -2.80 -0.23 -6.63
C VAL A 33 -3.93 -1.11 -7.18
N GLN A 34 -4.45 -0.80 -8.37
CA GLN A 34 -5.47 -1.64 -9.01
C GLN A 34 -4.95 -3.05 -9.33
N GLN A 35 -3.69 -3.19 -9.76
CA GLN A 35 -3.09 -4.51 -10.00
C GLN A 35 -2.92 -5.31 -8.71
N ALA A 36 -2.39 -4.69 -7.65
CA ALA A 36 -2.25 -5.33 -6.34
C ALA A 36 -3.62 -5.71 -5.74
N ALA A 37 -4.62 -4.86 -5.94
CA ALA A 37 -6.01 -5.12 -5.56
C ALA A 37 -6.59 -6.31 -6.30
N ALA A 38 -6.39 -6.39 -7.63
CA ALA A 38 -6.84 -7.50 -8.45
C ALA A 38 -6.10 -8.81 -8.13
N ALA A 39 -4.84 -8.73 -7.69
CA ALA A 39 -4.06 -9.87 -7.22
C ALA A 39 -4.42 -10.32 -5.78
N GLY A 40 -5.20 -9.52 -5.04
CA GLY A 40 -5.54 -9.81 -3.64
C GLY A 40 -4.37 -9.61 -2.65
N GLU A 41 -3.28 -9.00 -3.10
CA GLU A 41 -2.08 -8.74 -2.28
C GLU A 41 -2.16 -7.38 -1.57
N LEU A 42 -3.16 -6.57 -1.90
CA LEU A 42 -3.34 -5.24 -1.32
C LEU A 42 -3.95 -5.33 0.08
N ARG A 43 -3.28 -4.76 1.08
CA ARG A 43 -3.76 -4.71 2.47
C ARG A 43 -4.30 -3.34 2.84
N VAL A 44 -3.57 -2.29 2.47
CA VAL A 44 -3.92 -0.90 2.83
C VAL A 44 -3.72 0.03 1.64
N VAL A 45 -4.62 0.99 1.48
CA VAL A 45 -4.52 2.08 0.50
C VAL A 45 -4.44 3.41 1.22
N LEU A 46 -3.41 4.19 0.90
CA LEU A 46 -3.29 5.57 1.31
C LEU A 46 -3.79 6.49 0.20
N VAL A 47 -4.72 7.38 0.57
CA VAL A 47 -5.29 8.38 -0.32
C VAL A 47 -4.99 9.78 0.23
N ALA A 48 -4.52 10.68 -0.63
CA ALA A 48 -4.34 12.08 -0.27
C ALA A 48 -5.70 12.74 0.02
N ALA A 49 -5.80 13.60 1.03
CA ALA A 49 -7.06 14.28 1.35
C ALA A 49 -7.46 15.28 0.24
N ASP A 50 -6.47 15.82 -0.48
CA ASP A 50 -6.66 16.65 -1.68
C ASP A 50 -6.92 15.85 -2.96
N ALA A 51 -7.14 14.53 -2.85
CA ALA A 51 -7.50 13.69 -3.99
C ALA A 51 -8.79 14.18 -4.65
N GLY A 52 -8.64 14.69 -5.87
CA GLY A 52 -9.75 15.12 -6.70
C GLY A 52 -10.74 13.99 -7.04
N PRO A 53 -11.96 14.33 -7.49
CA PRO A 53 -13.04 13.36 -7.74
C PRO A 53 -12.66 12.28 -8.77
N GLY A 54 -11.77 12.59 -9.72
CA GLY A 54 -11.26 11.62 -10.70
C GLY A 54 -10.47 10.46 -10.08
N ALA A 55 -9.68 10.73 -9.03
CA ALA A 55 -8.94 9.68 -8.32
C ALA A 55 -9.89 8.79 -7.52
N ARG A 56 -10.86 9.39 -6.82
CA ARG A 56 -11.89 8.67 -6.05
C ARG A 56 -12.73 7.75 -6.94
N LYS A 57 -13.11 8.20 -8.14
CA LYS A 57 -13.87 7.36 -9.09
C LYS A 57 -13.09 6.14 -9.56
N ARG A 58 -11.78 6.30 -9.83
CA ARG A 58 -10.90 5.19 -10.24
C ARG A 58 -10.58 4.24 -9.09
N LEU A 59 -10.46 4.77 -7.87
CA LEU A 59 -10.23 3.99 -6.66
C LEU A 59 -11.49 3.37 -6.10
N GLY A 60 -12.68 3.85 -6.46
CA GLY A 60 -13.95 3.33 -5.96
C GLY A 60 -14.13 1.82 -6.14
N ALA A 61 -13.51 1.21 -7.15
CA ALA A 61 -13.49 -0.24 -7.29
C ALA A 61 -12.66 -0.92 -6.17
N VAL A 62 -11.48 -0.37 -5.88
CA VAL A 62 -10.55 -0.87 -4.85
C VAL A 62 -11.07 -0.58 -3.44
N LEU A 63 -11.64 0.60 -3.21
CA LEU A 63 -12.24 1.03 -1.95
C LEU A 63 -13.48 0.19 -1.56
N ARG A 64 -14.06 -0.55 -2.51
CA ARG A 64 -15.20 -1.45 -2.29
C ARG A 64 -14.78 -2.90 -2.06
N LEU A 65 -13.47 -3.20 -2.11
CA LEU A 65 -12.98 -4.54 -1.82
C LEU A 65 -12.99 -4.79 -0.33
N GLU A 66 -13.54 -5.94 0.07
CA GLU A 66 -13.50 -6.43 1.44
C GLU A 66 -12.05 -6.76 1.83
N GLY A 67 -11.61 -6.29 3.01
CA GLY A 67 -10.26 -6.55 3.53
C GLY A 67 -9.18 -5.52 3.14
N VAL A 68 -9.54 -4.43 2.46
CA VAL A 68 -8.61 -3.33 2.14
C VAL A 68 -8.95 -2.10 2.99
N GLU A 69 -8.05 -1.71 3.90
CA GLU A 69 -8.25 -0.49 4.69
C GLU A 69 -7.82 0.76 3.94
N VAL A 70 -8.53 1.86 4.19
CA VAL A 70 -8.32 3.14 3.52
C VAL A 70 -7.85 4.17 4.54
N LEU A 71 -6.62 4.63 4.35
CA LEU A 71 -5.99 5.66 5.16
C LEU A 71 -5.97 6.98 4.40
N ARG A 72 -6.33 8.07 5.08
CA ARG A 72 -6.14 9.42 4.54
C ARG A 72 -4.84 10.04 5.03
N VAL A 73 -4.10 10.62 4.10
CA VAL A 73 -2.90 11.46 4.34
C VAL A 73 -3.19 12.87 3.87
N GLY A 74 -2.70 13.91 4.57
CA GLY A 74 -3.04 15.31 4.29
C GLY A 74 -2.93 15.73 2.82
N SER A 75 -1.71 15.82 2.27
CA SER A 75 -1.49 16.37 0.92
C SER A 75 -0.72 15.44 -0.01
N ARG A 76 -1.12 15.37 -1.29
CA ARG A 76 -0.43 14.59 -2.34
C ARG A 76 1.06 14.91 -2.49
N ARG A 77 1.48 16.14 -2.21
CA ARG A 77 2.91 16.54 -2.21
C ARG A 77 3.69 15.91 -1.07
N ARG A 78 3.11 15.82 0.14
CA ARG A 78 3.76 15.17 1.30
C ARG A 78 3.90 13.67 1.06
N LEU A 79 2.84 13.04 0.55
CA LEU A 79 2.84 11.63 0.17
C LEU A 79 3.85 11.33 -0.94
N GLY A 80 3.87 12.17 -1.99
CA GLY A 80 4.82 12.07 -3.09
C GLY A 80 6.27 12.18 -2.62
N ARG A 81 6.58 13.22 -1.83
CA ARG A 81 7.94 13.48 -1.34
C ARG A 81 8.49 12.31 -0.51
N ALA A 82 7.66 11.69 0.32
CA ALA A 82 8.03 10.49 1.09
C ALA A 82 8.38 9.29 0.20
N LEU A 83 7.73 9.20 -0.97
CA LEU A 83 7.94 8.15 -1.96
C LEU A 83 8.91 8.56 -3.09
N GLY A 84 9.55 9.73 -2.99
CA GLY A 84 10.49 10.23 -4.00
C GLY A 84 9.82 10.60 -5.33
N ARG A 85 8.59 11.12 -5.29
CA ARG A 85 7.81 11.62 -6.44
C ARG A 85 7.35 13.05 -6.17
N ASP A 86 7.17 13.85 -7.23
CA ASP A 86 6.69 15.23 -7.09
C ASP A 86 5.26 15.33 -6.56
N ASP A 87 4.34 14.51 -7.11
CA ASP A 87 2.94 14.47 -6.70
C ASP A 87 2.41 13.04 -6.71
N LEU A 88 1.84 12.61 -5.57
CA LEU A 88 1.21 11.30 -5.47
C LEU A 88 -0.14 11.39 -4.76
N VAL A 89 -1.19 10.99 -5.46
CA VAL A 89 -2.56 11.00 -4.93
C VAL A 89 -2.91 9.70 -4.20
N VAL A 90 -2.26 8.60 -4.58
CA VAL A 90 -2.54 7.27 -4.03
C VAL A 90 -1.31 6.38 -3.95
N ALA A 91 -1.20 5.64 -2.85
CA ALA A 91 -0.25 4.56 -2.65
C ALA A 91 -0.95 3.33 -2.04
N GLY A 92 -0.50 2.13 -2.35
CA GLY A 92 -0.97 0.89 -1.75
C GLY A 92 0.19 0.17 -1.07
N VAL A 93 -0.09 -0.50 0.03
CA VAL A 93 0.86 -1.32 0.77
C VAL A 93 0.38 -2.77 0.70
N THR A 94 1.28 -3.66 0.31
CA THR A 94 0.98 -5.10 0.19
C THR A 94 1.44 -5.89 1.42
N ASP A 95 2.22 -5.27 2.30
CA ASP A 95 2.76 -5.88 3.50
C ASP A 95 1.91 -5.58 4.74
N GLU A 96 1.64 -6.61 5.54
CA GLU A 96 0.79 -6.54 6.74
C GLU A 96 1.47 -5.80 7.90
N GLY A 97 2.78 -5.92 8.06
CA GLY A 97 3.52 -5.23 9.12
C GLY A 97 3.53 -3.73 8.90
N PHE A 98 3.79 -3.29 7.66
CA PHE A 98 3.70 -1.87 7.31
C PHE A 98 2.26 -1.35 7.34
N ALA A 99 1.28 -2.16 6.95
CA ALA A 99 -0.14 -1.83 7.05
C ALA A 99 -0.55 -1.50 8.50
N ALA A 100 -0.24 -2.39 9.45
CA ALA A 100 -0.56 -2.20 10.86
C ALA A 100 0.10 -0.93 11.44
N LEU A 101 1.38 -0.71 11.13
CA LEU A 101 2.12 0.48 11.58
C LEU A 101 1.54 1.79 11.04
N LEU A 102 1.01 1.78 9.81
CA LEU A 102 0.38 2.95 9.20
C LEU A 102 -1.03 3.17 9.76
N ALA A 103 -1.81 2.12 9.96
CA ALA A 103 -3.14 2.18 10.55
C ALA A 103 -3.12 2.67 12.01
N GLU A 104 -2.06 2.38 12.76
CA GLU A 104 -1.87 2.90 14.12
C GLU A 104 -1.59 4.42 14.14
N ARG A 105 -0.87 4.93 13.13
CA ARG A 105 -0.39 6.32 13.10
C ARG A 105 -1.37 7.26 12.40
N LEU A 106 -2.06 6.79 11.38
CA LEU A 106 -2.99 7.56 10.56
C LEU A 106 -4.43 7.23 10.94
N PRO A 107 -5.33 8.21 10.93
CA PRO A 107 -6.75 7.93 11.11
C PRO A 107 -7.27 7.11 9.93
N LEU A 108 -7.93 5.99 10.24
CA LEU A 108 -8.75 5.24 9.29
C LEU A 108 -9.89 6.14 8.79
N ASP A 109 -10.03 6.30 7.48
CA ASP A 109 -11.14 7.05 6.89
C ASP A 109 -12.40 6.19 7.04
N ARG A 110 -13.12 6.31 8.17
CA ARG A 110 -14.37 5.55 8.47
C ARG A 110 -15.55 5.89 7.54
N GLY A 111 -15.30 6.42 6.34
CA GLY A 111 -16.32 6.75 5.34
C GLY A 111 -16.89 5.54 4.60
N ALA A 112 -16.33 4.35 4.77
CA ALA A 112 -16.91 3.07 4.38
C ALA A 112 -16.91 2.18 5.63
N ALA A 113 -18.09 1.73 6.06
CA ALA A 113 -18.23 0.92 7.26
C ALA A 113 -17.33 -0.33 7.17
N PRO A 114 -16.61 -0.71 8.24
CA PRO A 114 -15.92 -1.98 8.28
C PRO A 114 -16.98 -3.08 8.17
N GLY A 115 -17.00 -3.80 7.05
CA GLY A 115 -17.61 -5.12 6.99
C GLY A 115 -17.05 -5.92 8.15
N ARG A 116 -17.94 -6.37 9.03
CA ARG A 116 -17.56 -7.08 10.26
C ARG A 116 -16.58 -8.20 9.92
N PRO A 117 -15.50 -8.39 10.71
CA PRO A 117 -14.67 -9.57 10.54
C PRO A 117 -15.52 -10.80 10.90
N CYS A 118 -15.77 -11.66 9.91
CA CYS A 118 -16.13 -13.04 10.18
C CYS A 118 -14.84 -13.79 10.52
N GLY A 119 -14.38 -13.69 11.77
CA GLY A 119 -13.29 -14.53 12.29
C GLY A 119 -12.28 -13.80 13.18
N GLN A 120 -12.62 -13.63 14.45
CA GLN A 120 -11.63 -13.46 15.52
C GLN A 120 -10.86 -14.78 15.68
N ARG A 121 -9.55 -14.78 15.42
CA ARG A 121 -8.60 -15.73 16.03
C ARG A 121 -7.27 -15.01 16.24
N ASP A 122 -7.11 -14.46 17.45
CA ASP A 122 -5.82 -14.12 18.03
C ASP A 122 -5.06 -15.43 18.28
N ASP A 123 -4.01 -15.72 17.52
CA ASP A 123 -2.97 -16.70 17.86
C ASP A 123 -1.69 -16.32 17.09
N VAL A 124 -0.80 -15.55 17.73
CA VAL A 124 0.56 -15.30 17.25
C VAL A 124 1.43 -16.47 17.68
N ASP A 125 1.46 -17.51 16.87
CA ASP A 125 2.55 -18.48 16.82
C ASP A 125 2.43 -19.29 15.52
N GLY A 126 3.47 -19.28 14.68
CA GLY A 126 3.61 -20.30 13.63
C GLY A 126 3.94 -19.81 12.21
N ASN A 127 5.21 -20.01 11.85
CA ASN A 127 5.65 -20.71 10.64
C ASN A 127 4.59 -21.11 9.56
N GLY A 128 4.83 -20.72 8.30
CA GLY A 128 4.21 -21.34 7.11
C GLY A 128 3.72 -20.30 6.09
N ALA A 129 4.40 -20.08 4.97
CA ALA A 129 4.35 -20.88 3.74
C ALA A 129 3.08 -20.67 2.87
N GLY A 130 3.28 -20.06 1.70
CA GLY A 130 2.46 -20.28 0.50
C GLY A 130 1.65 -19.06 0.01
N ARG A 131 1.43 -18.81 -1.29
CA ARG A 131 1.67 -19.57 -2.52
C ARG A 131 1.53 -18.64 -3.75
N THR A 132 2.56 -18.61 -4.61
CA THR A 132 2.57 -18.75 -6.10
C THR A 132 2.07 -17.60 -7.01
N ARG A 133 2.93 -16.89 -7.79
CA ARG A 133 3.53 -17.15 -9.17
C ARG A 133 2.64 -16.61 -10.34
N PRO A 134 3.14 -16.19 -11.54
CA PRO A 134 4.46 -16.42 -12.18
C PRO A 134 5.07 -15.23 -13.00
N GLU A 135 6.17 -15.53 -13.73
CA GLU A 135 6.65 -14.89 -14.98
C GLU A 135 7.48 -13.59 -14.92
N GLN A 136 8.79 -13.69 -15.19
CA GLN A 136 9.44 -12.79 -16.15
C GLN A 136 10.48 -13.57 -16.96
N ARG A 137 9.99 -14.02 -18.11
CA ARG A 137 10.76 -14.62 -19.20
C ARG A 137 11.58 -13.51 -19.85
N ARG A 138 12.89 -13.47 -19.62
CA ARG A 138 13.84 -12.96 -20.62
C ARG A 138 14.81 -14.08 -20.93
N GLY A 139 14.47 -14.83 -21.98
CA GLY A 139 15.47 -15.60 -22.71
C GLY A 139 16.44 -14.65 -23.39
N ARG A 140 17.68 -15.07 -23.53
CA ARG A 140 18.19 -15.56 -24.81
C ARG A 140 19.26 -16.61 -24.55
N ASN A 141 18.98 -17.78 -25.09
CA ASN A 141 19.94 -18.78 -25.47
C ASN A 141 21.00 -18.16 -26.40
N SER A 142 22.26 -18.49 -26.15
CA SER A 142 23.32 -18.78 -27.12
C SER A 142 24.51 -19.23 -26.26
N GLU A 143 24.57 -20.50 -25.85
CA GLU A 143 25.06 -21.63 -26.67
C GLU A 143 26.53 -21.37 -27.05
N ALA A 144 27.50 -21.83 -26.25
CA ALA A 144 28.14 -23.14 -26.38
C ALA A 144 28.87 -23.35 -27.71
N ALA A 145 30.19 -23.15 -27.72
CA ALA A 145 31.16 -23.88 -28.53
C ALA A 145 32.53 -23.68 -27.86
N ARG A 146 33.09 -24.69 -27.18
CA ARG A 146 33.94 -25.73 -27.79
C ARG A 146 35.13 -25.12 -28.55
N GLN A 147 36.31 -25.35 -28.00
CA GLN A 147 37.60 -25.67 -28.61
C GLN A 147 38.65 -25.18 -27.60
N GLY A 148 39.51 -26.02 -27.05
CA GLY A 148 40.21 -27.12 -27.71
C GLY A 148 41.69 -26.81 -27.56
#